data_AF-A0AAP0KTU1-F1
#
_entry.id   AF-A0AAP0KTU1-F1
#
_cell.length_a   1.000
_cell.length_b   1.000
_cell.length_c   1.000
_cell.angle_alpha   90.00
_cell.angle_beta   90.00
_cell.angle_gamma   90.00
#
_symmetry.space_group_name_H-M   'P 1'
#
loop_
_entity.id
_entity.type
_entity.pdbx_description
1 polymer ?
#
loop_
_entity_poly.entity_id
_entity_poly.type
_entity_poly.pdbx_seq_one_letter_code
_entity_poly.pdbx_strand_id
1 'polypeptide(L)'
;MLFCRGVIKFCEVLLEKEVDDDEDKEEAVVGYWSAFVWLAGLTTLIALLSEYVVDAIEGASCSWGLSVEFISIILLPIVGNATEHASALIFAYRNKLDISLGVALGSATQISMFVVPLNVAVAWIVGIEMDLDFKLLGTACLAFAVVITSFALQV
;
A
#
# COMPACT_ATOMS: atom_id res chain seq x y z
N MET A 1 3.26 18.38 19.42
CA MET A 1 1.79 18.63 19.33
C MET A 1 1.33 19.11 17.95
N LEU A 2 1.98 20.10 17.31
CA LEU A 2 1.62 20.53 15.94
C LEU A 2 1.82 19.44 14.88
N PHE A 3 2.87 18.62 15.00
CA PHE A 3 3.12 17.48 14.11
C PHE A 3 1.99 16.44 14.17
N CYS A 4 1.59 16.00 15.36
CA CYS A 4 0.46 15.07 15.53
C CYS A 4 -0.87 15.68 15.08
N ARG A 5 -1.15 16.97 15.37
CA ARG A 5 -2.36 17.63 14.86
C ARG A 5 -2.34 17.79 13.34
N GLY A 6 -1.17 18.02 12.73
CA GLY A 6 -1.02 18.10 11.27
C GLY A 6 -1.20 16.75 10.59
N VAL A 7 -0.59 15.68 11.13
CA VAL A 7 -0.74 14.31 10.62
C VAL A 7 -2.16 13.79 10.83
N ILE A 8 -2.75 14.02 12.01
CA ILE A 8 -4.15 13.64 12.29
C ILE A 8 -5.07 14.41 11.35
N LYS A 9 -4.92 15.73 11.22
CA LYS A 9 -5.76 16.56 10.34
C LYS A 9 -5.51 16.27 8.85
N PHE A 10 -4.32 15.83 8.45
CA PHE A 10 -4.04 15.37 7.08
C PHE A 10 -4.69 14.02 6.81
N CYS A 11 -4.69 13.12 7.79
CA CYS A 11 -5.40 11.84 7.73
C CYS A 11 -6.92 12.05 7.75
N GLU A 12 -7.41 13.01 8.54
CA GLU A 12 -8.81 13.45 8.61
C GLU A 12 -9.23 14.10 7.30
N VAL A 13 -8.39 14.95 6.71
CA VAL A 13 -8.61 15.57 5.38
C VAL A 13 -8.53 14.54 4.25
N LEU A 14 -7.72 13.48 4.35
CA LEU A 14 -7.75 12.37 3.40
C LEU A 14 -9.06 11.57 3.53
N LEU A 15 -9.58 11.37 4.74
CA LEU A 15 -10.88 10.75 4.95
C LEU A 15 -12.06 11.66 4.57
N GLU A 16 -11.93 12.99 4.69
CA GLU A 16 -12.97 13.97 4.31
C GLU A 16 -12.93 14.35 2.82
N LYS A 17 -11.77 14.34 2.15
CA LYS A 17 -11.71 14.65 0.71
C LYS A 17 -12.22 13.53 -0.17
N GLU A 18 -12.14 12.29 0.28
CA GLU A 18 -12.80 11.16 -0.38
C GLU A 18 -14.34 11.21 -0.20
N VAL A 19 -14.86 12.14 0.61
CA VAL A 19 -16.24 12.18 1.07
C VAL A 19 -17.13 13.20 0.35
N ASP A 20 -16.59 14.15 -0.42
CA ASP A 20 -17.42 15.05 -1.24
C ASP A 20 -17.20 14.83 -2.74
N ASP A 21 -18.30 14.52 -3.43
CA ASP A 21 -18.42 14.50 -4.89
C ASP A 21 -18.84 15.86 -5.43
N ASP A 22 -18.43 16.95 -4.79
CA ASP A 22 -18.77 18.28 -5.29
C ASP A 22 -17.62 18.80 -6.16
N GLU A 23 -17.91 18.95 -7.44
CA GLU A 23 -17.18 19.80 -8.38
C GLU A 23 -17.13 21.25 -7.85
N ASP A 24 -16.38 21.54 -6.79
CA ASP A 24 -16.10 22.93 -6.40
C ASP A 24 -14.82 23.06 -5.53
N LYS A 25 -13.76 23.52 -6.20
CA LYS A 25 -12.53 24.15 -5.67
C LYS A 25 -11.66 23.30 -4.74
N GLU A 26 -10.68 22.65 -5.37
CA GLU A 26 -9.43 22.25 -4.71
C GLU A 26 -8.64 23.49 -4.23
N GLU A 27 -8.96 24.02 -3.06
CA GLU A 27 -7.99 24.84 -2.34
C GLU A 27 -6.93 23.89 -1.77
N ALA A 28 -5.76 23.86 -2.40
CA ALA A 28 -4.59 23.15 -1.89
C ALA A 28 -4.18 23.76 -0.55
N VAL A 29 -4.62 23.14 0.55
CA VAL A 29 -4.38 23.59 1.94
C VAL A 29 -2.89 23.51 2.34
N VAL A 30 -2.02 23.01 1.43
CA VAL A 30 -0.58 22.83 1.64
C VAL A 30 0.17 23.41 0.43
N GLY A 31 1.02 24.40 0.67
CA GLY A 31 1.87 24.97 -0.39
C GLY A 31 2.90 23.96 -0.90
N TYR A 32 3.32 24.10 -2.16
CA TYR A 32 4.26 23.17 -2.82
C TYR A 32 5.51 22.84 -1.98
N TRP A 33 6.14 23.85 -1.40
CA TRP A 33 7.33 23.67 -0.55
C TRP A 33 7.02 22.89 0.73
N SER A 34 5.89 23.16 1.38
CA SER A 34 5.47 22.38 2.54
C SER A 34 5.12 20.94 2.18
N ALA A 35 4.51 20.69 1.01
CA ALA A 35 4.21 19.34 0.56
C ALA A 35 5.48 18.52 0.34
N PHE A 36 6.50 19.11 -0.30
CA PHE A 36 7.79 18.44 -0.50
C PHE A 36 8.49 18.09 0.82
N VAL A 37 8.47 19.02 1.79
CA VAL A 37 9.06 18.80 3.12
C VAL A 37 8.34 17.66 3.86
N TRP A 38 7.00 17.64 3.80
CA TRP A 38 6.22 16.56 4.41
C TRP A 38 6.45 15.21 3.75
N LEU A 39 6.49 15.18 2.41
CA LEU A 39 6.77 13.96 1.65
C LEU A 39 8.14 13.40 2.03
N ALA A 40 9.19 14.21 1.93
CA ALA A 40 10.55 13.80 2.27
C ALA A 40 10.67 13.35 3.74
N GLY A 41 10.10 14.12 4.67
CA GLY A 41 10.15 13.81 6.10
C GLY A 41 9.45 12.50 6.47
N LEU A 42 8.26 12.26 5.91
CA LEU A 42 7.52 11.01 6.14
C LEU A 42 8.20 9.82 5.46
N THR A 43 8.71 9.99 4.24
CA THR A 43 9.46 8.92 3.55
C THR A 43 10.70 8.53 4.33
N THR A 44 11.47 9.49 4.86
CA THR A 44 12.63 9.19 5.72
C THR A 44 12.21 8.48 7.01
N LEU A 45 11.12 8.93 7.65
CA LEU A 45 10.61 8.27 8.85
C LEU A 45 10.19 6.81 8.58
N ILE A 46 9.48 6.57 7.48
CA ILE A 46 9.08 5.21 7.07
C ILE A 46 10.31 4.35 6.77
N ALA A 47 11.34 4.91 6.11
CA ALA A 47 12.58 4.18 5.84
C ALA A 47 13.25 3.73 7.15
N LEU A 48 13.35 4.61 8.16
CA LEU A 48 13.90 4.24 9.47
C LEU A 48 13.04 3.18 10.17
N LEU A 49 11.71 3.30 10.09
CA LEU A 49 10.80 2.30 10.68
C LEU A 49 10.87 0.95 9.96
N SER A 50 11.20 0.94 8.65
CA SER A 50 11.26 -0.28 7.87
C SER A 50 12.36 -1.24 8.35
N GLU A 51 13.51 -0.74 8.81
CA GLU A 51 14.56 -1.56 9.43
C GLU A 51 14.04 -2.27 10.68
N TYR A 52 13.38 -1.53 11.58
CA TYR A 52 12.79 -2.11 12.79
C TYR A 52 11.69 -3.14 12.48
N VAL A 53 10.91 -2.92 11.41
CA VAL A 53 9.88 -3.86 10.98
C VAL A 53 10.50 -5.16 10.46
N VAL A 54 11.58 -5.08 9.67
CA VAL A 54 12.29 -6.28 9.18
C VAL A 54 12.85 -7.10 10.34
N ASP A 55 13.52 -6.45 11.30
CA ASP A 55 14.02 -7.11 12.52
C ASP A 55 12.88 -7.75 13.33
N ALA A 56 11.74 -7.05 13.43
CA ALA A 56 10.57 -7.57 14.12
C ALA A 56 9.95 -8.78 13.42
N ILE A 57 10.00 -8.86 12.09
CA ILE A 57 9.52 -10.03 11.32
C ILE A 57 10.35 -11.26 11.66
N GLU A 58 11.68 -11.13 11.70
CA GLU A 58 12.57 -12.25 12.07
C GLU A 58 12.33 -12.69 13.52
N GLY A 59 12.25 -11.74 14.46
CA GLY A 59 11.95 -12.02 15.86
C GLY A 59 10.58 -12.68 16.06
N ALA A 60 9.56 -12.20 15.35
CA ALA A 60 8.21 -12.76 15.40
C ALA A 60 8.16 -14.17 14.79
N SER A 61 8.89 -14.42 13.70
CA SER A 61 9.00 -15.75 13.10
C SER A 61 9.54 -16.78 14.09
N CYS A 62 10.62 -16.44 14.81
CA CYS A 62 11.20 -17.31 15.84
C CYS A 62 10.29 -17.48 17.06
N SER A 63 9.64 -16.41 17.54
CA SER A 63 8.84 -16.47 18.78
C SER A 63 7.47 -17.11 18.59
N TRP A 64 6.82 -16.88 17.46
CA TRP A 64 5.45 -17.38 17.19
C TRP A 64 5.45 -18.67 16.37
N GLY A 65 6.62 -19.11 15.88
CA GLY A 65 6.75 -20.31 15.05
C GLY A 65 6.08 -20.15 13.67
N LEU A 66 5.85 -18.91 13.23
CA LEU A 66 5.30 -18.61 11.90
C LEU A 66 6.43 -18.47 10.89
N SER A 67 6.19 -18.85 9.62
CA SER A 67 7.18 -18.61 8.58
C SER A 67 7.31 -17.13 8.26
N VAL A 68 8.53 -16.68 7.95
CA VAL A 68 8.80 -15.32 7.44
C VAL A 68 7.92 -15.03 6.22
N GLU A 69 7.74 -16.02 5.34
CA GLU A 69 6.86 -15.94 4.18
C GLU A 69 5.40 -15.63 4.54
N PHE A 70 4.85 -16.24 5.60
CA PHE A 70 3.48 -15.96 6.03
C PHE A 70 3.34 -14.53 6.55
N ILE A 71 4.29 -14.07 7.37
CA ILE A 71 4.27 -12.72 7.92
C ILE A 71 4.40 -11.69 6.79
N SER A 72 5.31 -11.90 5.85
CA SER A 72 5.57 -10.96 4.75
C SER A 72 4.48 -10.94 3.68
N ILE A 73 3.84 -12.07 3.37
CA ILE A 73 2.81 -12.15 2.32
C ILE A 73 1.41 -11.81 2.85
N ILE A 74 1.12 -12.09 4.12
CA ILE A 74 -0.22 -11.89 4.69
C ILE A 74 -0.25 -10.66 5.60
N LEU A 75 0.57 -10.61 6.66
CA LEU A 75 0.46 -9.55 7.67
C LEU A 75 0.91 -8.20 7.12
N LEU A 76 2.03 -8.17 6.39
CA LEU A 76 2.61 -6.91 5.91
C LEU A 76 1.67 -6.17 4.93
N PRO A 77 1.07 -6.82 3.92
CA PRO A 77 0.19 -6.13 2.98
C PRO A 77 -1.15 -5.70 3.62
N ILE A 78 -1.66 -6.46 4.61
CA ILE A 78 -2.88 -6.07 5.34
C ILE A 78 -2.68 -4.73 6.05
N VAL A 79 -1.55 -4.57 6.76
CA VAL A 79 -1.27 -3.33 7.50
C VAL A 79 -0.80 -2.22 6.56
N GLY A 80 0.06 -2.54 5.59
CA GLY A 80 0.63 -1.59 4.64
C GLY A 80 -0.43 -0.93 3.75
N ASN A 81 -1.44 -1.71 3.32
CA ASN A 81 -2.50 -1.23 2.43
C ASN A 81 -3.81 -0.97 3.19
N ALA A 82 -3.80 -0.97 4.53
CA ALA A 82 -5.00 -0.80 5.35
C ALA A 82 -5.76 0.50 5.03
N THR A 83 -5.02 1.59 4.82
CA THR A 83 -5.59 2.91 4.50
C THR A 83 -6.29 2.90 3.15
N GLU A 84 -5.70 2.27 2.13
CA GLU A 84 -6.30 2.15 0.78
C GLU A 84 -7.51 1.22 0.79
N HIS A 85 -7.44 0.11 1.53
CA HIS A 85 -8.58 -0.78 1.69
C HIS A 85 -9.74 -0.09 2.43
N ALA A 86 -9.43 0.73 3.44
CA ALA A 86 -10.43 1.50 4.17
C ALA A 86 -11.12 2.54 3.27
N SER A 87 -10.36 3.29 2.44
CA SER A 87 -10.95 4.26 1.51
C SER A 87 -11.80 3.55 0.45
N ALA A 88 -11.32 2.45 -0.14
CA ALA A 88 -12.09 1.64 -1.08
C ALA A 88 -13.41 1.14 -0.47
N LEU A 89 -13.40 0.66 0.78
CA LEU A 89 -14.61 0.21 1.47
C LEU A 89 -15.60 1.37 1.71
N ILE A 90 -15.12 2.55 2.08
CA ILE A 90 -15.94 3.75 2.28
C ILE A 90 -16.61 4.15 0.95
N PHE A 91 -15.87 4.12 -0.15
CA PHE A 91 -16.40 4.41 -1.49
C PHE A 91 -17.43 3.40 -1.96
N ALA A 92 -17.18 2.12 -1.74
CA ALA A 92 -18.13 1.06 -2.04
C ALA A 92 -19.43 1.24 -1.22
N TYR A 93 -19.32 1.58 0.07
CA TYR A 93 -20.49 1.84 0.92
C TYR A 93 -21.32 3.04 0.45
N ARG A 94 -20.68 4.03 -0.18
CA ARG A 94 -21.32 5.20 -0.79
C ARG A 94 -21.82 4.96 -2.22
N ASN A 95 -21.88 3.69 -2.65
CA ASN A 95 -22.33 3.30 -3.99
C ASN A 95 -21.47 3.89 -5.13
N LYS A 96 -20.20 4.25 -4.86
CA LYS A 96 -19.21 4.69 -5.84
C LYS A 96 -18.24 3.55 -6.18
N LEU A 97 -18.79 2.48 -6.75
CA LEU A 97 -18.01 1.26 -7.04
C LEU A 97 -16.89 1.50 -8.05
N ASP A 98 -17.07 2.38 -9.04
CA ASP A 98 -16.04 2.68 -10.04
C ASP A 98 -14.77 3.28 -9.39
N ILE A 99 -14.94 4.19 -8.43
CA ILE A 99 -13.82 4.79 -7.68
C ILE A 99 -13.15 3.74 -6.79
N SER A 100 -13.94 2.92 -6.08
CA SER A 100 -13.42 1.83 -5.25
C SER A 100 -12.59 0.83 -6.06
N LEU A 101 -13.07 0.43 -7.25
CA LEU A 101 -12.37 -0.48 -8.14
C LEU A 101 -11.14 0.18 -8.75
N GLY A 102 -11.21 1.47 -9.07
CA GLY A 102 -10.07 2.26 -9.55
C GLY A 102 -8.92 2.29 -8.54
N VAL A 103 -9.21 2.54 -7.26
CA VAL A 103 -8.20 2.52 -6.18
C VAL A 103 -7.58 1.12 -6.04
N ALA A 104 -8.41 0.07 -5.97
CA ALA A 104 -7.94 -1.29 -5.76
C ALA A 104 -7.12 -1.85 -6.94
N LEU A 105 -7.65 -1.76 -8.16
CA LEU A 105 -6.97 -2.28 -9.36
C LEU A 105 -5.76 -1.42 -9.74
N GLY A 106 -5.82 -0.09 -9.51
CA GLY A 106 -4.72 0.82 -9.73
C GLY A 106 -3.50 0.47 -8.87
N SER A 107 -3.70 0.32 -7.55
CA SER A 107 -2.64 -0.05 -6.60
C SER A 107 -2.05 -1.43 -6.93
N ALA A 108 -2.89 -2.44 -7.20
CA ALA A 108 -2.43 -3.78 -7.59
C ALA A 108 -1.61 -3.78 -8.91
N THR A 109 -2.07 -3.03 -9.91
CA THR A 109 -1.36 -2.91 -11.21
C THR A 109 -0.03 -2.19 -11.05
N GLN A 110 0.02 -1.13 -10.24
CA GLN A 110 1.25 -0.40 -9.95
C GLN A 110 2.28 -1.29 -9.26
N ILE A 111 1.86 -2.07 -8.25
CA ILE A 111 2.76 -3.00 -7.56
C ILE A 111 3.32 -4.04 -8.54
N SER A 112 2.44 -4.64 -9.36
CA SER A 112 2.81 -5.71 -10.30
C SER A 112 3.69 -5.23 -11.46
N MET A 113 3.32 -4.13 -12.12
CA MET A 113 4.02 -3.65 -13.32
C MET A 113 5.23 -2.77 -13.03
N PHE A 114 5.28 -2.11 -11.88
CA PHE A 114 6.34 -1.15 -11.58
C PHE A 114 7.17 -1.56 -10.35
N VAL A 115 6.54 -1.76 -9.19
CA VAL A 115 7.28 -1.94 -7.93
C VAL A 115 8.07 -3.25 -7.92
N VAL A 116 7.46 -4.37 -8.30
CA VAL A 116 8.14 -5.68 -8.31
C VAL A 116 9.30 -5.73 -9.32
N PRO A 117 9.11 -5.34 -10.60
CA PRO A 117 10.23 -5.31 -11.56
C PRO A 117 11.33 -4.34 -11.17
N LEU A 118 10.98 -3.18 -10.61
CA LEU A 118 11.97 -2.20 -10.14
C LEU A 118 12.82 -2.77 -9.00
N ASN A 119 12.21 -3.46 -8.04
CA ASN A 119 12.93 -4.10 -6.94
C ASN A 119 13.92 -5.15 -7.43
N VAL A 120 13.52 -5.98 -8.41
CA VAL A 120 14.43 -6.97 -9.02
C VAL A 120 15.59 -6.30 -9.74
N ALA A 121 15.32 -5.24 -10.52
CA ALA A 121 16.36 -4.49 -11.20
C ALA A 121 17.34 -3.82 -10.22
N VAL A 122 16.84 -3.24 -9.11
CA VAL A 122 17.68 -2.65 -8.05
C VAL A 122 18.52 -3.71 -7.36
N ALA A 123 17.95 -4.89 -7.05
CA ALA A 123 18.68 -6.00 -6.45
C ALA A 123 19.87 -6.43 -7.32
N TRP A 124 19.69 -6.53 -8.64
CA TRP A 124 20.77 -6.84 -9.58
C TRP A 124 21.87 -5.77 -9.60
N ILE A 125 21.52 -4.48 -9.50
CA ILE A 125 22.51 -3.38 -9.43
C ILE A 125 23.34 -3.47 -8.15
N VAL A 126 22.73 -3.90 -7.03
CA VAL A 126 23.41 -4.08 -5.74
C VAL A 126 24.18 -5.42 -5.66
N GLY A 127 24.04 -6.29 -6.67
CA GLY A 127 24.72 -7.59 -6.75
C GLY A 127 24.02 -8.70 -5.96
N ILE A 128 22.72 -8.54 -5.66
CA ILE A 128 21.88 -9.56 -5.02
C ILE A 128 21.09 -10.27 -6.11
N GLU A 129 21.23 -11.59 -6.19
CA GLU A 129 20.44 -12.44 -7.09
C GLU A 129 19.01 -12.55 -6.56
N MET A 130 18.11 -11.71 -7.07
CA MET A 130 16.66 -11.76 -6.81
C MET A 130 15.94 -12.21 -8.08
N ASP A 131 15.14 -13.27 -7.95
CA ASP A 131 14.31 -13.83 -9.02
C ASP A 131 12.82 -13.65 -8.72
N LEU A 132 11.96 -13.71 -9.76
CA LEU A 132 10.50 -13.72 -9.62
C LEU A 132 9.95 -15.12 -9.30
N ASP A 133 10.64 -15.90 -8.48
CA ASP A 133 10.16 -17.20 -8.02
C ASP A 133 9.35 -17.04 -6.71
N PHE A 134 8.03 -16.94 -6.85
CA PHE A 134 7.08 -16.83 -5.73
C PHE A 134 6.72 -18.17 -5.09
N LYS A 135 7.42 -19.26 -5.44
CA LYS A 135 7.06 -20.65 -5.13
C LYS A 135 5.68 -21.04 -5.69
N LEU A 136 5.36 -22.33 -5.60
CA LEU A 136 4.10 -22.86 -6.12
C LEU A 136 2.87 -22.21 -5.47
N LEU A 137 2.88 -22.03 -4.15
CA LEU A 137 1.74 -21.49 -3.41
C LEU A 137 1.50 -20.01 -3.75
N GLY A 138 2.53 -19.17 -3.74
CA GLY A 138 2.39 -17.75 -4.06
C GLY A 138 1.92 -17.53 -5.49
N THR A 139 2.52 -18.27 -6.44
CA THR A 139 2.13 -18.22 -7.85
C THR A 139 0.68 -18.69 -8.07
N ALA A 140 0.28 -19.80 -7.45
CA ALA A 140 -1.09 -20.30 -7.55
C ALA A 140 -2.10 -19.32 -6.95
N CYS A 141 -1.83 -18.80 -5.75
CA CYS A 141 -2.70 -17.81 -5.10
C CYS A 141 -2.88 -16.55 -5.96
N LEU A 142 -1.79 -16.01 -6.53
CA LEU A 142 -1.86 -14.85 -7.42
C LEU A 142 -2.68 -15.15 -8.67
N ALA A 143 -2.45 -16.31 -9.31
CA ALA A 143 -3.21 -16.71 -10.50
C ALA A 143 -4.71 -16.85 -10.20
N PHE A 144 -5.07 -17.52 -9.11
CA PHE A 144 -6.47 -17.63 -8.69
C PHE A 144 -7.09 -16.28 -8.36
N ALA A 145 -6.37 -15.40 -7.65
CA ALA A 145 -6.84 -14.06 -7.33
C ALA A 145 -7.16 -13.25 -8.60
N VAL A 146 -6.28 -13.28 -9.61
CA VAL A 146 -6.49 -12.59 -10.89
C VAL A 146 -7.67 -13.17 -11.66
N VAL A 147 -7.78 -14.50 -11.73
CA VAL A 147 -8.88 -15.18 -12.45
C VAL A 147 -10.22 -14.85 -11.80
N ILE A 148 -10.34 -15.04 -10.49
CA ILE A 148 -11.59 -14.77 -9.75
C ILE A 148 -11.98 -13.30 -9.88
N THR A 149 -11.03 -12.38 -9.69
CA THR A 149 -11.30 -10.93 -9.82
C THR A 149 -11.75 -10.58 -11.25
N SER A 150 -11.09 -11.14 -12.27
CA SER A 150 -11.47 -10.89 -13.67
C SER A 150 -12.88 -11.38 -13.97
N PHE A 151 -13.27 -12.56 -13.46
CA PHE A 151 -14.63 -13.07 -13.62
C PHE A 151 -15.65 -12.23 -12.86
N ALA A 152 -15.32 -11.78 -11.64
CA ALA A 152 -16.22 -10.97 -10.83
C ALA A 152 -16.51 -9.59 -11.45
N LEU A 153 -15.52 -9.00 -12.15
CA LEU A 153 -15.65 -7.69 -12.80
C LEU A 153 -16.36 -7.74 -14.16
N GLN A 154 -16.49 -8.91 -14.78
CA GLN A 154 -17.12 -9.09 -16.09
C GLN A 154 -18.64 -9.34 -16.01
N VAL A 155 -19.21 -9.36 -14.80
CA VAL A 155 -20.65 -9.51 -14.52
C VAL A 155 -21.27 -8.16 -14.23
#